data_AF-A0A6S7KJU4-F1
#
_entry.id   AF-A0A6S7KJU4-F1
#
_cell.length_a   1.000
_cell.length_b   1.000
_cell.length_c   1.000
_cell.angle_alpha   90.00
_cell.angle_beta   90.00
_cell.angle_gamma   90.00
#
_symmetry.space_group_name_H-M   'P 1'
#
loop_
_entity.id
_entity.type
_entity.pdbx_description
1 polymer ?
#
loop_
_entity_poly.entity_id
_entity_poly.type
_entity_poly.pdbx_seq_one_letter_code
_entity_poly.pdbx_strand_id
1 'polypeptide(L)' 'MAAQVVYNILRLHISAEKFYIEPKGQEHTGVNVLEIDRVSQELVLADNHGQIPISESKDIFGIIGVINLVA' A
#
# COMPACT_ATOMS: atom_id res chain seq x y z
N MET A 1 9.71 5.13 25.44
CA MET A 1 8.43 5.06 24.71
C MET A 1 8.53 5.66 23.29
N ALA A 2 9.62 5.42 22.54
CA ALA A 2 9.84 6.01 21.20
C ALA A 2 9.72 5.02 20.04
N ALA A 3 9.69 3.71 20.32
CA ALA A 3 9.72 2.67 19.28
C ALA A 3 8.36 2.41 18.60
N GLN A 4 7.25 2.83 19.20
CA GLN A 4 5.91 2.45 18.71
C GLN A 4 5.38 3.36 17.58
N VAL A 5 5.96 4.55 17.42
CA VAL A 5 5.51 5.57 16.45
C VAL A 5 6.17 5.40 15.07
N VAL A 6 7.33 4.73 15.01
CA VAL A 6 8.17 4.73 13.79
C VAL A 6 7.69 3.74 12.74
N TYR A 7 6.95 2.69 13.14
CA TYR A 7 6.79 1.54 12.25
C TYR A 7 5.39 1.43 11.62
N ASN A 8 4.31 1.92 12.23
CA ASN A 8 2.94 1.79 11.67
C ASN A 8 2.55 2.96 10.76
N ILE A 9 3.35 3.19 9.72
CA ILE A 9 3.22 4.36 8.81
C ILE A 9 2.56 4.03 7.47
N LEU A 10 2.11 2.79 7.24
CA LEU A 10 1.52 2.39 5.96
C LEU A 10 0.20 1.67 6.16
N ARG A 11 -0.71 1.88 5.20
CA ARG A 11 -1.97 1.17 5.09
C ARG A 11 -2.03 0.45 3.74
N LEU A 12 -2.29 -0.86 3.80
CA LEU A 12 -2.55 -1.72 2.66
C LEU A 12 -4.07 -1.85 2.48
N HIS A 13 -4.55 -1.59 1.27
CA HIS A 13 -5.91 -1.84 0.82
C HIS A 13 -5.92 -3.01 -0.16
N ILE A 14 -6.81 -3.96 0.06
CA ILE A 14 -6.85 -5.24 -0.66
C ILE A 14 -8.09 -5.27 -1.55
N SER A 15 -7.88 -5.08 -2.86
CA SER A 15 -8.94 -5.23 -3.86
C SER A 15 -8.77 -6.51 -4.69
N ALA A 16 -9.76 -6.81 -5.53
CA ALA A 16 -9.74 -7.97 -6.42
C ALA A 16 -8.61 -7.89 -7.47
N GLU A 17 -8.40 -6.71 -8.05
CA GLU A 17 -7.48 -6.49 -9.17
C GLU A 17 -6.11 -5.97 -8.73
N LYS A 18 -6.08 -5.15 -7.67
CA LYS A 18 -4.87 -4.44 -7.22
C LYS A 18 -4.71 -4.45 -5.70
N PHE A 19 -3.48 -4.34 -5.23
CA PHE A 19 -3.18 -3.83 -3.90
C PHE A 19 -2.87 -2.34 -3.99
N TYR A 20 -3.37 -1.56 -3.02
CA TYR A 20 -3.03 -0.14 -2.89
C TYR A 20 -2.37 0.10 -1.55
N ILE A 21 -1.27 0.85 -1.54
CA ILE A 21 -0.52 1.14 -0.33
C ILE A 21 -0.33 2.64 -0.22
N GLU A 22 -0.75 3.20 0.91
CA GLU A 22 -0.63 4.64 1.18
C GLU A 22 0.03 4.91 2.54
N PRO A 23 0.68 6.07 2.71
CA PRO A 23 1.13 6.54 4.01
C PRO A 23 -0.03 6.75 4.98
N LYS A 24 0.18 6.36 6.23
CA LYS A 24 -0.68 6.61 7.37
C LYS A 24 -0.12 7.80 8.15
N GLY A 25 -0.79 8.95 8.09
CA GLY A 25 -0.40 10.15 8.85
C GLY A 25 -0.70 11.44 8.09
N GLN A 26 -1.23 12.45 8.78
CA GLN A 26 -1.82 13.64 8.15
C GLN A 26 -0.88 14.43 7.23
N GLU A 27 0.44 14.33 7.43
CA GLU A 27 1.42 15.09 6.64
C GLU A 27 1.67 14.52 5.24
N HIS A 28 1.38 13.23 5.01
CA HIS A 28 1.64 12.53 3.74
C HIS A 28 0.49 11.65 3.25
N THR A 29 -0.64 11.63 3.98
CA THR A 29 -1.82 10.84 3.57
C THR A 29 -2.34 11.38 2.24
N GLY A 30 -2.46 10.49 1.24
CA GLY A 30 -3.18 10.81 0.02
C GLY A 30 -2.45 11.64 -1.02
N VAL A 31 -1.11 11.73 -1.00
CA VAL A 31 -0.35 12.34 -2.12
C VAL A 31 -0.10 11.30 -3.20
N ASN A 32 0.57 10.21 -2.82
CA ASN A 32 0.88 9.10 -3.72
C ASN A 32 0.40 7.78 -3.13
N VAL A 33 0.05 6.87 -4.03
CA VAL A 33 -0.35 5.50 -3.74
C VAL A 33 0.54 4.58 -4.54
N LEU A 34 1.09 3.56 -3.88
CA LEU A 34 1.74 2.47 -4.56
C LEU A 34 0.66 1.45 -4.97
N GLU A 35 0.52 1.25 -6.26
CA GLU A 35 -0.35 0.25 -6.86
C GLU A 35 0.45 -0.99 -7.21
N ILE A 36 -0.06 -2.17 -6.83
CA ILE A 36 0.50 -3.45 -7.23
C ILE A 36 -0.59 -4.21 -7.97
N ASP A 37 -0.40 -4.41 -9.27
CA ASP A 37 -1.31 -5.21 -10.10
C ASP A 37 -1.20 -6.69 -9.73
N ARG A 38 -2.33 -7.36 -9.49
CA ARG A 38 -2.32 -8.76 -9.05
C ARG A 38 -2.07 -9.75 -10.17
N VAL A 39 -2.26 -9.34 -11.42
CA VAL A 39 -2.09 -10.19 -12.60
C VAL A 39 -0.71 -9.98 -13.21
N SER A 40 -0.35 -8.73 -13.53
CA SER A 40 0.95 -8.40 -14.13
C SER A 40 2.09 -8.33 -13.11
N GLN A 41 1.76 -8.20 -11.82
CA GLN A 41 2.73 -8.00 -10.73
C GLN A 41 3.54 -6.70 -10.87
N GLU A 42 3.08 -5.77 -11.71
CA GLU A 42 3.71 -4.46 -11.87
C GLU A 42 3.45 -3.57 -10.65
N LEU A 43 4.49 -2.83 -10.26
CA LEU A 43 4.44 -1.86 -9.18
C LEU A 43 4.52 -0.46 -9.77
N VAL A 44 3.52 0.35 -9.48
CA VAL A 44 3.42 1.72 -9.99
C VAL A 44 3.18 2.67 -8.83
N LEU A 45 4.02 3.70 -8.71
CA LEU A 45 3.74 4.83 -7.83
C LEU A 45 2.88 5.83 -8.61
N ALA A 46 1.66 6.05 -8.15
CA ALA A 46 0.69 6.94 -8.78
C ALA A 46 0.31 8.08 -7.84
N ASP A 47 -0.17 9.19 -8.39
CA ASP A 47 -0.85 10.22 -7.61
C ASP A 47 -2.19 9.67 -7.09
N ASN A 48 -2.58 10.05 -5.87
CA ASN A 48 -3.85 9.63 -5.31
C ASN A 48 -4.96 10.59 -5.77
N HIS A 49 -5.79 10.11 -6.69
CA HIS A 49 -6.97 10.79 -7.21
C HIS A 49 -8.27 10.16 -6.66
N GLY A 50 -8.19 9.42 -5.56
CA GLY A 50 -9.33 8.69 -4.99
C GLY A 50 -9.62 7.36 -5.69
N GLN A 51 -8.62 6.75 -6.34
CA GLN A 51 -8.77 5.49 -7.07
C GLN A 51 -8.85 4.24 -6.16
N ILE A 52 -8.63 4.39 -4.85
CA ILE A 52 -8.68 3.28 -3.89
C ILE A 52 -10.16 2.89 -3.67
N PRO A 53 -10.58 1.67 -4.03
CA PRO A 53 -11.95 1.22 -3.82
C PRO A 53 -12.22 0.93 -2.33
N ILE A 54 -13.49 0.98 -1.94
CA ILE A 54 -13.94 0.51 -0.62
C ILE A 54 -13.59 -0.97 -0.50
N SER A 55 -12.62 -1.29 0.36
CA SER A 55 -11.99 -2.60 0.42
C SER A 55 -11.49 -2.91 1.83
N GLU A 56 -11.07 -4.16 2.06
CA GLU A 56 -10.43 -4.54 3.32
C GLU A 56 -9.08 -3.82 3.43
N SER A 57 -8.87 -3.11 4.54
CA SER A 57 -7.61 -2.41 4.83
C SER A 57 -6.89 -3.01 6.03
N LYS A 58 -5.55 -3.07 5.96
CA LYS A 58 -4.68 -3.51 7.05
C LYS A 58 -3.54 -2.53 7.23
N ASP A 59 -3.23 -2.21 8.47
CA ASP A 59 -2.03 -1.45 8.78
C ASP A 59 -0.82 -2.38 8.66
N ILE A 60 0.25 -1.90 8.00
CA ILE A 60 1.48 -2.65 7.78
C ILE A 60 2.69 -1.81 8.17
N PHE A 61 3.79 -2.51 8.47
CA PHE A 61 5.05 -1.87 8.85
C PHE A 61 5.93 -1.48 7.65
N GLY A 62 5.71 -2.11 6.51
CA GLY A 62 6.58 -1.97 5.34
C GLY A 62 6.32 -3.07 4.31
N ILE A 63 6.97 -2.91 3.17
CA ILE A 63 7.02 -3.90 2.09
C ILE A 63 8.49 -4.31 1.95
N ILE A 64 8.78 -5.61 2.06
CA ILE A 64 10.16 -6.11 1.93
C ILE A 64 10.52 -6.33 0.45
N GLY A 65 9.53 -6.72 -0.36
CA GLY A 65 9.71 -6.99 -1.78
C GLY A 65 8.57 -7.83 -2.32
N VAL A 66 8.69 -8.25 -3.57
CA VAL A 66 7.74 -9.14 -4.25
C VAL A 66 8.45 -10.45 -4.57
N ILE A 67 7.79 -11.56 -4.27
CA ILE A 67 8.28 -12.91 -4.60
C ILE A 67 7.36 -13.47 -5.68
N ASN A 68 7.92 -13.64 -6.88
CA ASN A 68 7.21 -14.27 -7.99
C ASN A 68 7.41 -15.78 -7.90
N LEU A 69 6.37 -16.49 -7.50
CA LEU A 69 6.37 -17.94 -7.44
C LEU A 69 6.16 -18.50 -8.84
N VAL A 70 7.20 -19.10 -9.40
CA VAL A 70 7.15 -19.84 -10.67
C VAL A 70 6.91 -21.32 -10.39
N ALA A 71 5.95 -21.91 -11.12
CA ALA A 71 5.66 -23.34 -11.11
C ALA A 71 6.44 -24.05 -12.22
#